data_AF-A0AAV0SB47-F1
#
_entry.id   AF-A0AAV0SB47-F1
#
_cell.length_a   1.000
_cell.length_b   1.000
_cell.length_c   1.000
_cell.angle_alpha   90.00
_cell.angle_beta   90.00
_cell.angle_gamma   90.00
#
_symmetry.space_group_name_H-M   'P 1'
#
loop_
_entity.id
_entity.type
_entity.pdbx_description
1 polymer ?
#
loop_
_entity_poly.entity_id
_entity_poly.type
_entity_poly.pdbx_seq_one_letter_code
_entity_poly.pdbx_strand_id
1 'polypeptide(L)'
;MVFVLVISICFAAEEYSRGDFPEGFVFGAGTSAYQVEGAADEDGRSPSVWDTYAHQGYAGGATGDVAVDQYHKYEEDVRLMAGMGLDSYRFSISWSRLIPGEGGRGAVNPKGVQYYNNLINELISHGIQPQVSLYNYDHPQVLEDEYGGWVSRKMVGDFRDYAEVCFREFGDRVGHWTTVNEANIFASGSYDQGMTPPHRCSPPFGITSCAQGNSSTEPYLVLHHILLAHGSIVQLYRHHYQGKQRGVIGMTLYAFGFVPYTNSTADVAAVKRAKEFFLGWAANPLVYGDYPEVMKRNVGSRLPSFTSEESKLVKGSFDFLGLIHYMQMPVRDNPSSLNLELRDLNADVGAQMMVDQESFSVGFPVTPGAMGDILQDFKTLYGNPPLYIHENGQLERRNATLKDTGRVEYLRLYIGAVLDSIRNGCNVKGYFMWSLLDVFELLGGFQTGFGLYYVDLDDPNLTRYPKLSAHWYSRFLKGATVGSADDVSNGAFELAAGNFSHLITTRSPHRRSTSG
;
A
#
# COMPACT_ATOMS: atom_id res chain seq x y z
N MET A 1 -32.81 31.81 -10.48
CA MET A 1 -32.53 30.39 -10.19
C MET A 1 -31.54 30.35 -9.05
N VAL A 2 -31.97 29.86 -7.89
CA VAL A 2 -31.16 29.83 -6.66
C VAL A 2 -30.13 28.71 -6.80
N PHE A 3 -28.84 29.05 -6.74
CA PHE A 3 -27.77 28.07 -6.59
C PHE A 3 -27.77 27.60 -5.13
N VAL A 4 -28.17 26.35 -4.90
CA VAL A 4 -27.96 25.69 -3.61
C VAL A 4 -26.53 25.16 -3.62
N LEU A 5 -25.65 25.87 -2.92
CA LEU A 5 -24.32 25.41 -2.57
C LEU A 5 -24.48 24.34 -1.48
N VAL A 6 -24.45 23.06 -1.86
CA VAL A 6 -24.39 21.96 -0.88
C VAL A 6 -22.95 21.89 -0.37
N ILE A 7 -22.68 22.62 0.71
CA ILE A 7 -21.48 22.39 1.51
C ILE A 7 -21.76 21.09 2.28
N SER A 8 -21.20 19.96 1.84
CA SER A 8 -21.14 18.76 2.67
C SER A 8 -20.09 19.00 3.76
N ILE A 9 -20.55 19.49 4.91
CA ILE A 9 -19.76 19.43 6.14
C ILE A 9 -19.84 17.98 6.61
N CYS A 10 -18.88 17.15 6.21
CA CYS A 10 -18.69 15.83 6.82
C CYS A 10 -18.10 16.04 8.21
N PHE A 11 -18.97 16.12 9.23
CA PHE A 11 -18.53 15.87 10.59
C PHE A 11 -18.16 14.39 10.65
N ALA A 12 -16.88 14.08 10.89
CA ALA A 12 -16.51 12.74 11.32
C ALA A 12 -17.36 12.42 12.56
N ALA A 13 -18.01 11.25 12.62
CA ALA A 13 -18.75 10.83 13.82
C ALA A 13 -17.89 11.09 15.08
N GLU A 14 -18.33 12.02 15.94
CA GLU A 14 -17.54 12.45 17.11
C GLU A 14 -17.32 11.31 18.10
N GLU A 15 -18.27 10.36 18.14
CA GLU A 15 -18.20 9.10 18.86
C GLU A 15 -18.73 7.95 17.99
N TYR A 16 -18.00 6.84 17.94
CA TYR A 16 -18.43 5.61 17.27
C TYR A 16 -17.76 4.39 17.88
N SER A 17 -18.25 3.21 17.54
CA SER A 17 -17.73 1.92 17.97
C SER A 17 -17.61 0.98 16.77
N ARG A 18 -16.94 -0.16 16.94
CA ARG A 18 -16.94 -1.22 15.93
C ARG A 18 -18.36 -1.68 15.55
N GLY A 19 -19.30 -1.65 16.50
CA GLY A 19 -20.69 -2.06 16.29
C GLY A 19 -21.51 -1.14 15.36
N ASP A 20 -21.00 0.05 15.06
CA ASP A 20 -21.65 0.98 14.11
C ASP A 20 -21.37 0.61 12.65
N PHE A 21 -20.39 -0.26 12.39
CA PHE A 21 -20.09 -0.75 11.05
C PHE A 21 -21.02 -1.91 10.64
N PRO A 22 -21.28 -2.10 9.34
CA PRO A 22 -22.11 -3.21 8.87
C PRO A 22 -21.60 -4.57 9.32
N GLU A 23 -22.52 -5.52 9.53
CA GLU A 23 -22.16 -6.91 9.78
C GLU A 23 -21.26 -7.45 8.66
N GLY A 24 -20.18 -8.14 9.04
CA GLY A 24 -19.17 -8.63 8.11
C GLY A 24 -18.16 -7.58 7.64
N PHE A 25 -18.19 -6.33 8.15
CA PHE A 25 -17.12 -5.37 7.89
C PHE A 25 -15.81 -5.86 8.52
N VAL A 26 -14.76 -5.91 7.71
CA VAL A 26 -13.46 -6.47 8.11
C VAL A 26 -12.54 -5.37 8.61
N PHE A 27 -12.01 -5.51 9.81
CA PHE A 27 -10.89 -4.69 10.28
C PHE A 27 -9.62 -5.53 10.35
N GLY A 28 -8.58 -5.03 9.70
CA GLY A 28 -7.31 -5.73 9.58
C GLY A 28 -6.10 -4.81 9.74
N ALA A 29 -4.92 -5.42 9.59
CA ALA A 29 -3.66 -4.71 9.45
C ALA A 29 -2.88 -5.27 8.25
N GLY A 30 -2.00 -4.45 7.69
CA GLY A 30 -1.21 -4.76 6.49
C GLY A 30 0.29 -4.79 6.74
N THR A 31 0.99 -5.60 5.94
CA THR A 31 2.45 -5.60 5.74
C THR A 31 2.78 -6.06 4.32
N SER A 32 4.06 -6.01 3.92
CA SER A 32 4.52 -6.62 2.68
C SER A 32 5.85 -7.36 2.85
N ALA A 33 6.07 -8.37 2.00
CA ALA A 33 7.13 -9.36 2.14
C ALA A 33 8.51 -8.75 2.33
N TYR A 34 8.98 -7.92 1.39
CA TYR A 34 10.32 -7.32 1.49
C TYR A 34 10.47 -6.38 2.70
N GLN A 35 9.37 -5.82 3.20
CA GLN A 35 9.40 -4.89 4.32
C GLN A 35 9.44 -5.58 5.69
N VAL A 36 9.04 -6.87 5.78
CA VAL A 36 8.95 -7.58 7.07
C VAL A 36 9.68 -8.91 7.15
N GLU A 37 9.79 -9.65 6.06
CA GLU A 37 10.25 -11.04 6.12
C GLU A 37 11.70 -11.16 6.56
N GLY A 38 12.61 -10.43 5.92
CA GLY A 38 14.04 -10.70 6.04
C GLY A 38 14.41 -12.02 5.38
N ALA A 39 15.41 -12.71 5.94
CA ALA A 39 15.89 -14.00 5.46
C ALA A 39 16.13 -13.98 3.94
N ALA A 40 16.81 -12.92 3.47
CA ALA A 40 16.90 -12.58 2.05
C ALA A 40 17.68 -13.61 1.23
N ASP A 41 18.64 -14.31 1.85
CA ASP A 41 19.47 -15.35 1.22
C ASP A 41 19.32 -16.72 1.92
N GLU A 42 18.16 -16.97 2.49
CA GLU A 42 17.87 -18.22 3.22
C GLU A 42 16.92 -19.13 2.45
N ASP A 43 17.06 -20.43 2.70
CA ASP A 43 16.13 -21.46 2.25
C ASP A 43 15.82 -21.43 0.74
N GLY A 44 16.81 -21.00 -0.05
CA GLY A 44 16.79 -21.00 -1.51
C GLY A 44 16.07 -19.83 -2.16
N ARG A 45 15.71 -18.77 -1.41
CA ARG A 45 15.20 -17.51 -2.01
C ARG A 45 16.24 -16.93 -2.97
N SER A 46 15.81 -16.42 -4.13
CA SER A 46 16.65 -15.64 -5.04
C SER A 46 16.49 -14.14 -4.78
N PRO A 47 17.42 -13.28 -5.22
CA PRO A 47 17.24 -11.83 -5.16
C PRO A 47 16.02 -11.33 -5.94
N SER A 48 15.31 -10.36 -5.37
CA SER A 48 14.32 -9.51 -6.02
C SER A 48 14.93 -8.17 -6.44
N VAL A 49 14.18 -7.39 -7.22
CA VAL A 49 14.59 -6.02 -7.57
C VAL A 49 14.82 -5.10 -6.37
N TRP A 50 14.14 -5.37 -5.26
CA TRP A 50 14.34 -4.62 -4.02
C TRP A 50 15.68 -4.92 -3.35
N ASP A 51 16.17 -6.17 -3.41
CA ASP A 51 17.49 -6.54 -2.88
C ASP A 51 18.58 -5.76 -3.62
N THR A 52 18.56 -5.82 -4.96
CA THR A 52 19.51 -5.09 -5.82
C THR A 52 19.48 -3.58 -5.56
N TYR A 53 18.29 -3.00 -5.51
CA TYR A 53 18.10 -1.56 -5.28
C TYR A 53 18.66 -1.11 -3.92
N ALA A 54 18.36 -1.87 -2.86
CA ALA A 54 18.83 -1.55 -1.53
C ALA A 54 20.35 -1.74 -1.37
N HIS A 55 20.92 -2.82 -1.93
CA HIS A 55 22.37 -3.07 -1.92
C HIS A 55 23.16 -2.06 -2.76
N GLN A 56 22.53 -1.40 -3.73
CA GLN A 56 23.10 -0.25 -4.45
C GLN A 56 23.06 1.06 -3.64
N GLY A 57 22.45 1.04 -2.45
CA GLY A 57 22.41 2.17 -1.51
C GLY A 57 21.22 3.11 -1.71
N TYR A 58 20.29 2.78 -2.62
CA TYR A 58 19.17 3.67 -2.96
C TYR A 58 18.06 3.70 -1.91
N ALA A 59 18.05 2.77 -0.96
CA ALA A 59 17.11 2.74 0.17
C ALA A 59 17.68 3.42 1.44
N GLY A 60 18.31 4.58 1.29
CA GLY A 60 18.90 5.33 2.40
C GLY A 60 20.07 4.61 3.09
N GLY A 61 20.74 3.70 2.38
CA GLY A 61 21.84 2.87 2.89
C GLY A 61 21.42 1.68 3.77
N ALA A 62 20.11 1.47 4.01
CA ALA A 62 19.59 0.30 4.70
C ALA A 62 19.12 -0.78 3.71
N THR A 63 18.91 -2.00 4.20
CA THR A 63 18.49 -3.17 3.40
C THR A 63 17.34 -3.92 4.07
N GLY A 64 16.61 -4.69 3.26
CA GLY A 64 15.59 -5.64 3.73
C GLY A 64 16.15 -7.01 4.10
N ASP A 65 17.48 -7.16 4.22
CA ASP A 65 18.14 -8.47 4.38
C ASP A 65 17.61 -9.24 5.61
N VAL A 66 17.44 -8.51 6.71
CA VAL A 66 16.80 -8.98 7.95
C VAL A 66 15.41 -8.35 8.13
N ALA A 67 15.20 -7.13 7.64
CA ALA A 67 13.96 -6.37 7.84
C ALA A 67 13.54 -6.33 9.32
N VAL A 68 12.42 -6.97 9.69
CA VAL A 68 12.02 -7.22 11.08
C VAL A 68 11.89 -8.71 11.40
N ASP A 69 12.46 -9.56 10.56
CA ASP A 69 12.61 -11.00 10.74
C ASP A 69 11.27 -11.75 10.96
N GLN A 70 10.21 -11.32 10.26
CA GLN A 70 8.93 -12.03 10.30
C GLN A 70 9.06 -13.45 9.71
N TYR A 71 10.05 -13.71 8.86
CA TYR A 71 10.28 -15.05 8.33
C TYR A 71 10.45 -16.09 9.45
N HIS A 72 11.21 -15.73 10.50
CA HIS A 72 11.40 -16.58 11.67
C HIS A 72 10.41 -16.31 12.81
N LYS A 73 9.85 -15.09 12.88
CA LYS A 73 9.04 -14.62 14.01
C LYS A 73 7.54 -14.52 13.73
N TYR A 74 7.05 -15.07 12.61
CA TYR A 74 5.64 -14.97 12.22
C TYR A 74 4.66 -15.43 13.31
N GLU A 75 4.98 -16.46 14.10
CA GLU A 75 4.10 -16.91 15.19
C GLU A 75 3.95 -15.86 16.29
N GLU A 76 5.02 -15.12 16.60
CA GLU A 76 4.97 -14.02 17.55
C GLU A 76 4.07 -12.91 17.02
N ASP A 77 4.26 -12.53 15.76
CA ASP A 77 3.46 -11.50 15.11
C ASP A 77 1.98 -11.88 15.05
N VAL A 78 1.64 -13.14 14.72
CA VAL A 78 0.26 -13.63 14.69
C VAL A 78 -0.37 -13.63 16.10
N ARG A 79 0.38 -13.98 17.15
CA ARG A 79 -0.11 -13.88 18.53
C ARG A 79 -0.45 -12.43 18.91
N LEU A 80 0.33 -11.46 18.45
CA LEU A 80 0.02 -10.04 18.65
C LEU A 80 -1.28 -9.65 17.92
N MET A 81 -1.45 -10.09 16.68
CA MET A 81 -2.68 -9.87 15.90
C MET A 81 -3.92 -10.46 16.59
N ALA A 82 -3.82 -11.69 17.10
CA ALA A 82 -4.88 -12.37 17.82
C ALA A 82 -5.22 -11.66 19.13
N GLY A 83 -4.20 -11.30 19.92
CA GLY A 83 -4.37 -10.56 21.16
C GLY A 83 -4.99 -9.18 20.95
N MET A 84 -4.70 -8.54 19.81
CA MET A 84 -5.29 -7.27 19.40
C MET A 84 -6.78 -7.41 19.05
N GLY A 85 -7.18 -8.51 18.42
CA GLY A 85 -8.55 -8.78 17.96
C GLY A 85 -8.76 -8.45 16.48
N LEU A 86 -7.74 -8.62 15.64
CA LEU A 86 -7.85 -8.42 14.19
C LEU A 86 -8.74 -9.48 13.55
N ASP A 87 -9.60 -9.08 12.61
CA ASP A 87 -10.38 -10.03 11.81
C ASP A 87 -9.54 -10.63 10.68
N SER A 88 -8.57 -9.86 10.19
CA SER A 88 -7.84 -10.19 8.98
C SER A 88 -6.43 -9.61 8.96
N TYR A 89 -5.52 -10.33 8.30
CA TYR A 89 -4.16 -9.87 8.06
C TYR A 89 -3.89 -9.86 6.55
N ARG A 90 -3.49 -8.68 6.04
CA ARG A 90 -3.06 -8.50 4.66
C ARG A 90 -1.55 -8.59 4.58
N PHE A 91 -1.04 -9.54 3.80
CA PHE A 91 0.40 -9.70 3.56
C PHE A 91 0.66 -10.00 2.08
N SER A 92 1.90 -9.87 1.62
CA SER A 92 2.27 -10.28 0.26
C SER A 92 3.10 -11.56 0.26
N ILE A 93 3.02 -12.31 -0.85
CA ILE A 93 3.92 -13.44 -1.09
C ILE A 93 5.09 -12.93 -1.91
N SER A 94 6.32 -13.25 -1.49
CA SER A 94 7.52 -12.93 -2.24
C SER A 94 7.68 -13.91 -3.40
N TRP A 95 7.55 -13.39 -4.63
CA TRP A 95 7.76 -14.18 -5.85
C TRP A 95 9.15 -14.81 -5.86
N SER A 96 10.18 -14.03 -5.54
CA SER A 96 11.57 -14.47 -5.47
C SER A 96 11.85 -15.58 -4.43
N ARG A 97 11.01 -15.70 -3.39
CA ARG A 97 11.08 -16.80 -2.41
C ARG A 97 10.33 -18.04 -2.88
N LEU A 98 9.14 -17.84 -3.49
CA LEU A 98 8.26 -18.93 -3.90
C LEU A 98 8.77 -19.65 -5.16
N ILE A 99 9.29 -18.91 -6.13
CA ILE A 99 9.81 -19.43 -7.40
C ILE A 99 11.19 -18.83 -7.68
N PRO A 100 12.25 -19.32 -7.01
CA PRO A 100 13.62 -18.81 -7.20
C PRO A 100 14.31 -19.38 -8.44
N GLY A 101 13.95 -20.60 -8.85
CA GLY A 101 14.59 -21.32 -9.96
C GLY A 101 14.37 -20.62 -11.31
N GLU A 102 15.37 -20.70 -12.20
CA GLU A 102 15.37 -20.04 -13.52
C GLU A 102 14.92 -18.57 -13.49
N GLY A 103 15.17 -17.88 -12.37
CA GLY A 103 14.90 -16.46 -12.25
C GLY A 103 13.42 -16.08 -12.16
N GLY A 104 12.55 -16.94 -11.62
CA GLY A 104 11.12 -16.63 -11.45
C GLY A 104 10.17 -17.61 -12.12
N ARG A 105 10.69 -18.60 -12.87
CA ARG A 105 9.92 -19.50 -13.74
C ARG A 105 10.14 -21.00 -13.49
N GLY A 106 11.04 -21.34 -12.58
CA GLY A 106 11.46 -22.71 -12.33
C GLY A 106 10.56 -23.46 -11.35
N ALA A 107 11.16 -24.49 -10.72
CA ALA A 107 10.47 -25.27 -9.69
C ALA A 107 10.08 -24.39 -8.50
N VAL A 108 8.89 -24.65 -7.96
CA VAL A 108 8.41 -24.05 -6.72
C VAL A 108 9.34 -24.46 -5.58
N ASN A 109 9.78 -23.49 -4.79
CA ASN A 109 10.60 -23.71 -3.62
C ASN A 109 9.78 -24.31 -2.46
N PRO A 110 10.03 -25.57 -2.06
CA PRO A 110 9.27 -26.20 -0.98
C PRO A 110 9.38 -25.45 0.35
N LYS A 111 10.50 -24.78 0.61
CA LYS A 111 10.71 -23.98 1.83
C LYS A 111 9.92 -22.68 1.82
N GLY A 112 9.86 -22.01 0.67
CA GLY A 112 8.97 -20.86 0.46
C GLY A 112 7.50 -21.24 0.68
N VAL A 113 7.06 -22.36 0.09
CA VAL A 113 5.70 -22.91 0.30
C VAL A 113 5.46 -23.25 1.78
N GLN A 114 6.43 -23.86 2.45
CA GLN A 114 6.33 -24.20 3.86
C GLN A 114 6.13 -22.95 4.74
N TYR A 115 6.91 -21.90 4.52
CA TYR A 115 6.79 -20.64 5.26
C TYR A 115 5.38 -20.04 5.13
N TYR A 116 4.89 -19.81 3.90
CA TYR A 116 3.57 -19.21 3.72
C TYR A 116 2.44 -20.13 4.21
N ASN A 117 2.56 -21.45 4.06
CA ASN A 117 1.61 -22.39 4.65
C ASN A 117 1.57 -22.28 6.18
N ASN A 118 2.72 -22.17 6.83
CA ASN A 118 2.80 -22.03 8.27
C ASN A 118 2.17 -20.71 8.73
N LEU A 119 2.49 -19.59 8.08
CA LEU A 119 1.87 -18.29 8.37
C LEU A 119 0.34 -18.34 8.19
N ILE A 120 -0.13 -18.86 7.06
CA ILE A 120 -1.57 -19.00 6.76
C ILE A 120 -2.28 -19.87 7.79
N ASN A 121 -1.69 -21.01 8.14
CA ASN A 121 -2.28 -21.93 9.11
C ASN A 121 -2.32 -21.31 10.51
N GLU A 122 -1.26 -20.62 10.92
CA GLU A 122 -1.20 -19.92 12.20
C GLU A 122 -2.29 -18.85 12.27
N LEU A 123 -2.43 -17.99 11.24
CA LEU A 123 -3.51 -16.99 11.15
C LEU A 123 -4.90 -17.63 11.31
N ILE A 124 -5.19 -18.68 10.54
CA ILE A 124 -6.48 -19.36 10.57
C ILE A 124 -6.73 -20.01 11.93
N SER A 125 -5.69 -20.54 12.58
CA SER A 125 -5.82 -21.16 13.92
C SER A 125 -6.29 -20.16 14.99
N HIS A 126 -6.02 -18.87 14.80
CA HIS A 126 -6.50 -17.77 15.65
C HIS A 126 -7.74 -17.06 15.10
N GLY A 127 -8.36 -17.59 14.04
CA GLY A 127 -9.55 -17.01 13.41
C GLY A 127 -9.30 -15.76 12.58
N ILE A 128 -8.04 -15.47 12.23
CA ILE A 128 -7.64 -14.32 11.43
C ILE A 128 -7.66 -14.73 9.95
N GLN A 129 -8.42 -13.99 9.14
CA GLN A 129 -8.56 -14.26 7.71
C GLN A 129 -7.30 -13.79 6.95
N PRO A 130 -6.60 -14.68 6.22
CA PRO A 130 -5.48 -14.28 5.37
C PRO A 130 -5.99 -13.57 4.10
N GLN A 131 -5.52 -12.36 3.85
CA GLN A 131 -5.64 -11.69 2.55
C GLN A 131 -4.27 -11.53 1.91
N VAL A 132 -4.14 -11.99 0.67
CA VAL A 132 -2.83 -12.06 0.02
C VAL A 132 -2.73 -11.05 -1.11
N SER A 133 -1.66 -10.25 -1.12
CA SER A 133 -1.18 -9.54 -2.29
C SER A 133 -0.17 -10.40 -3.04
N LEU A 134 -0.42 -10.67 -4.32
CA LEU A 134 0.48 -11.48 -5.16
C LEU A 134 1.76 -10.70 -5.48
N TYR A 135 1.66 -9.38 -5.64
CA TYR A 135 2.78 -8.55 -6.05
C TYR A 135 2.86 -7.24 -5.25
N ASN A 136 4.03 -6.97 -4.68
CA ASN A 136 4.35 -5.71 -4.01
C ASN A 136 5.74 -5.18 -4.39
N TYR A 137 5.97 -5.05 -5.70
CA TYR A 137 7.14 -4.43 -6.32
C TYR A 137 8.42 -5.27 -6.18
N ASP A 138 8.27 -6.58 -5.98
CA ASP A 138 9.34 -7.48 -5.54
C ASP A 138 9.54 -8.67 -6.50
N HIS A 139 9.41 -8.42 -7.81
CA HIS A 139 9.69 -9.45 -8.80
C HIS A 139 11.16 -9.89 -8.75
N PRO A 140 11.47 -11.15 -9.12
CA PRO A 140 12.83 -11.65 -9.16
C PRO A 140 13.73 -10.79 -10.06
N GLN A 141 14.95 -10.47 -9.59
CA GLN A 141 15.89 -9.60 -10.32
C GLN A 141 16.20 -10.13 -11.72
N VAL A 142 16.22 -11.45 -11.90
CA VAL A 142 16.53 -12.07 -13.20
C VAL A 142 15.51 -11.69 -14.28
N LEU A 143 14.24 -11.48 -13.93
CA LEU A 143 13.23 -11.01 -14.89
C LEU A 143 13.49 -9.57 -15.34
N GLU A 144 14.01 -8.73 -14.44
CA GLU A 144 14.46 -7.37 -14.78
C GLU A 144 15.70 -7.43 -15.68
N ASP A 145 16.68 -8.27 -15.34
CA ASP A 145 17.93 -8.39 -16.10
C ASP A 145 17.73 -8.95 -17.52
N GLU A 146 16.83 -9.93 -17.68
CA GLU A 146 16.65 -10.63 -18.96
C GLU A 146 15.91 -9.78 -20.00
N TYR A 147 14.90 -9.03 -19.57
CA TYR A 147 14.02 -8.31 -20.52
C TYR A 147 13.47 -6.97 -20.01
N GLY A 148 13.97 -6.44 -18.88
CA GLY A 148 13.51 -5.18 -18.30
C GLY A 148 12.16 -5.26 -17.60
N GLY A 149 11.82 -6.45 -17.06
CA GLY A 149 10.67 -6.65 -16.20
C GLY A 149 9.38 -6.12 -16.81
N TRP A 150 8.73 -5.18 -16.14
CA TRP A 150 7.41 -4.67 -16.52
C TRP A 150 7.40 -3.78 -17.78
N VAL A 151 8.55 -3.31 -18.25
CA VAL A 151 8.63 -2.63 -19.56
C VAL A 151 8.32 -3.61 -20.69
N SER A 152 8.54 -4.91 -20.49
CA SER A 152 8.28 -5.96 -21.45
C SER A 152 6.92 -6.61 -21.26
N ARG A 153 6.24 -6.90 -22.37
CA ARG A 153 4.98 -7.66 -22.38
C ARG A 153 5.15 -9.11 -21.90
N LYS A 154 6.38 -9.65 -21.89
CA LYS A 154 6.66 -11.01 -21.36
C LYS A 154 6.20 -11.16 -19.91
N MET A 155 6.32 -10.09 -19.12
CA MET A 155 5.93 -10.06 -17.70
C MET A 155 4.47 -10.48 -17.47
N VAL A 156 3.58 -10.26 -18.45
CA VAL A 156 2.17 -10.67 -18.39
C VAL A 156 2.03 -12.18 -18.20
N GLY A 157 2.81 -12.98 -18.95
CA GLY A 157 2.78 -14.44 -18.86
C GLY A 157 3.40 -14.93 -17.57
N ASP A 158 4.59 -14.44 -17.24
CA ASP A 158 5.34 -14.90 -16.07
C ASP A 158 4.60 -14.59 -14.76
N PHE A 159 4.00 -13.40 -14.66
CA PHE A 159 3.22 -13.03 -13.49
C PHE A 159 1.92 -13.86 -13.39
N ARG A 160 1.30 -14.20 -14.53
CA ARG A 160 0.14 -15.10 -14.56
C ARG A 160 0.51 -16.49 -14.05
N ASP A 161 1.63 -17.04 -14.51
CA ASP A 161 2.05 -18.39 -14.13
C ASP A 161 2.46 -18.45 -12.64
N TYR A 162 3.11 -17.41 -12.13
CA TYR A 162 3.35 -17.25 -10.69
C TYR A 162 2.05 -17.17 -9.88
N ALA A 163 1.07 -16.38 -10.33
CA ALA A 163 -0.23 -16.30 -9.66
C ALA A 163 -0.94 -17.66 -9.62
N GLU A 164 -0.83 -18.46 -10.69
CA GLU A 164 -1.39 -19.83 -10.74
C GLU A 164 -0.79 -20.73 -9.66
N VAL A 165 0.52 -20.63 -9.41
CA VAL A 165 1.17 -21.33 -8.30
C VAL A 165 0.57 -20.89 -6.97
N CYS A 166 0.44 -19.58 -6.71
CA CYS A 166 -0.16 -19.10 -5.47
C CYS A 166 -1.59 -19.63 -5.25
N PHE A 167 -2.43 -19.64 -6.30
CA PHE A 167 -3.78 -20.17 -6.19
C PHE A 167 -3.78 -21.68 -5.93
N ARG A 168 -2.89 -22.44 -6.56
CA ARG A 168 -2.79 -23.89 -6.38
C ARG A 168 -2.30 -24.26 -4.98
N GLU A 169 -1.27 -23.57 -4.48
CA GLU A 169 -0.63 -23.94 -3.21
C GLU A 169 -1.40 -23.42 -1.98
N PHE A 170 -2.11 -22.29 -2.10
CA PHE A 170 -2.68 -21.60 -0.93
C PHE A 170 -4.18 -21.29 -1.03
N GLY A 171 -4.77 -21.36 -2.22
CA GLY A 171 -6.16 -20.95 -2.43
C GLY A 171 -7.22 -21.88 -1.82
N ASP A 172 -6.82 -23.02 -1.25
CA ASP A 172 -7.71 -23.84 -0.42
C ASP A 172 -8.07 -23.15 0.91
N ARG A 173 -7.24 -22.20 1.36
CA ARG A 173 -7.37 -21.47 2.63
C ARG A 173 -7.42 -19.95 2.45
N VAL A 174 -6.81 -19.42 1.39
CA VAL A 174 -6.83 -17.98 1.07
C VAL A 174 -8.03 -17.65 0.19
N GLY A 175 -8.98 -16.90 0.76
CA GLY A 175 -10.21 -16.49 0.09
C GLY A 175 -10.20 -15.08 -0.51
N HIS A 176 -9.11 -14.33 -0.39
CA HIS A 176 -9.06 -12.93 -0.83
C HIS A 176 -7.70 -12.59 -1.46
N TRP A 177 -7.72 -12.29 -2.76
CA TRP A 177 -6.53 -12.10 -3.57
C TRP A 177 -6.46 -10.69 -4.14
N THR A 178 -5.39 -9.99 -3.85
CA THR A 178 -4.98 -8.78 -4.57
C THR A 178 -3.90 -9.16 -5.56
N THR A 179 -4.10 -8.84 -6.83
CA THR A 179 -3.09 -9.08 -7.87
C THR A 179 -1.88 -8.18 -7.69
N VAL A 180 -2.07 -6.87 -7.84
CA VAL A 180 -1.00 -5.86 -7.73
C VAL A 180 -1.37 -4.84 -6.67
N ASN A 181 -0.43 -4.55 -5.77
CA ASN A 181 -0.53 -3.40 -4.89
C ASN A 181 -0.27 -2.11 -5.67
N GLU A 182 -0.99 -1.03 -5.36
CA GLU A 182 -0.72 0.34 -5.86
C GLU A 182 -0.27 0.44 -7.34
N ALA A 183 -0.97 -0.23 -8.25
CA ALA A 183 -0.50 -0.40 -9.64
C ALA A 183 -0.08 0.91 -10.33
N ASN A 184 -0.83 1.98 -10.07
CA ASN A 184 -0.59 3.33 -10.59
C ASN A 184 0.69 3.99 -10.03
N ILE A 185 1.01 3.78 -8.75
CA ILE A 185 2.22 4.33 -8.12
C ILE A 185 3.44 3.49 -8.47
N PHE A 186 3.29 2.17 -8.60
CA PHE A 186 4.39 1.35 -9.07
C PHE A 186 4.91 1.84 -10.43
N ALA A 187 3.99 2.12 -11.36
CA ALA A 187 4.33 2.59 -12.69
C ALA A 187 4.99 3.98 -12.68
N SER A 188 4.44 4.95 -11.95
CA SER A 188 5.00 6.30 -11.89
C SER A 188 6.26 6.39 -11.03
N GLY A 189 6.25 5.81 -9.83
CA GLY A 189 7.37 5.82 -8.90
C GLY A 189 8.61 5.10 -9.45
N SER A 190 8.43 3.95 -10.09
CA SER A 190 9.56 3.11 -10.51
C SER A 190 10.10 3.42 -11.91
N TYR A 191 9.26 3.97 -12.81
CA TYR A 191 9.59 4.16 -14.24
C TYR A 191 9.44 5.60 -14.75
N ASP A 192 8.95 6.52 -13.92
CA ASP A 192 9.01 7.97 -14.20
C ASP A 192 9.97 8.66 -13.23
N GLN A 193 9.67 8.56 -11.94
CA GLN A 193 10.37 9.29 -10.89
C GLN A 193 11.68 8.62 -10.49
N GLY A 194 11.86 7.33 -10.82
CA GLY A 194 13.03 6.55 -10.42
C GLY A 194 13.15 6.35 -8.90
N MET A 195 12.07 6.53 -8.14
CA MET A 195 12.10 6.46 -6.68
C MET A 195 12.14 5.04 -6.15
N THR A 196 11.63 4.05 -6.86
CA THR A 196 11.57 2.64 -6.42
C THR A 196 12.24 1.72 -7.44
N PRO A 197 12.57 0.47 -7.10
CA PRO A 197 13.12 -0.47 -8.06
C PRO A 197 12.18 -0.65 -9.27
N PRO A 198 12.71 -0.72 -10.50
CA PRO A 198 14.13 -0.92 -10.85
C PRO A 198 14.93 0.40 -11.07
N HIS A 199 14.51 1.52 -10.46
CA HIS A 199 15.22 2.82 -10.51
C HIS A 199 15.39 3.35 -11.95
N ARG A 200 14.27 3.43 -12.68
CA ARG A 200 14.24 3.85 -14.09
C ARG A 200 13.61 5.23 -14.25
N CYS A 201 14.31 6.10 -14.96
CA CYS A 201 13.89 7.45 -15.31
C CYS A 201 14.81 8.01 -16.41
N SER A 202 14.44 9.13 -17.03
CA SER A 202 15.25 9.77 -18.08
C SER A 202 15.35 11.28 -17.90
N PRO A 203 16.54 11.90 -18.09
CA PRO A 203 16.69 13.35 -18.03
C PRO A 203 15.75 14.09 -19.02
N PRO A 204 15.22 15.26 -18.65
CA PRO A 204 15.43 16.00 -17.39
C PRO A 204 14.51 15.55 -16.24
N PHE A 205 13.78 14.45 -16.41
CA PHE A 205 12.85 13.91 -15.42
C PHE A 205 13.53 12.96 -14.44
N GLY A 206 12.76 12.47 -13.48
CA GLY A 206 13.25 11.70 -12.35
C GLY A 206 13.47 12.59 -11.12
N ILE A 207 13.12 12.06 -9.95
CA ILE A 207 13.51 12.63 -8.65
C ILE A 207 14.95 12.20 -8.32
N THR A 208 15.35 11.03 -8.81
CA THR A 208 16.71 10.49 -8.71
C THR A 208 17.44 10.58 -10.05
N SER A 209 18.75 10.37 -10.05
CA SER A 209 19.54 10.25 -11.28
C SER A 209 19.61 8.79 -11.71
N CYS A 210 18.79 8.40 -12.69
CA CYS A 210 18.76 7.02 -13.20
C CYS A 210 19.77 6.83 -14.34
N ALA A 211 20.36 5.64 -14.40
CA ALA A 211 21.27 5.26 -15.48
C ALA A 211 20.54 4.86 -16.77
N GLN A 212 19.27 4.48 -16.66
CA GLN A 212 18.44 3.98 -17.76
C GLN A 212 16.97 4.28 -17.50
N GLY A 213 16.16 4.17 -18.56
CA GLY A 213 14.73 4.38 -18.52
C GLY A 213 14.26 5.38 -19.56
N ASN A 214 12.94 5.54 -19.65
CA ASN A 214 12.31 6.57 -20.46
C ASN A 214 11.00 7.00 -19.80
N SER A 215 11.08 8.07 -19.00
CA SER A 215 9.95 8.63 -18.25
C SER A 215 8.79 9.07 -19.17
N SER A 216 9.05 9.32 -20.45
CA SER A 216 8.02 9.69 -21.42
C SER A 216 7.17 8.50 -21.91
N THR A 217 7.64 7.26 -21.76
CA THR A 217 6.97 6.08 -22.33
C THR A 217 6.81 4.90 -21.38
N GLU A 218 7.81 4.60 -20.56
CA GLU A 218 7.83 3.41 -19.72
C GLU A 218 6.70 3.34 -18.69
N PRO A 219 6.30 4.42 -17.99
CA PRO A 219 5.18 4.35 -17.06
C PRO A 219 3.89 3.86 -17.73
N TYR A 220 3.63 4.32 -18.97
CA TYR A 220 2.47 3.91 -19.76
C TYR A 220 2.51 2.45 -20.19
N LEU A 221 3.68 1.98 -20.63
CA LEU A 221 3.88 0.57 -20.97
C LEU A 221 3.70 -0.33 -19.75
N VAL A 222 4.28 0.06 -18.62
CA VAL A 222 4.25 -0.70 -17.37
C VAL A 222 2.83 -0.85 -16.86
N LEU A 223 2.07 0.25 -16.71
CA LEU A 223 0.68 0.12 -16.25
C LEU A 223 -0.17 -0.65 -17.26
N HIS A 224 0.08 -0.51 -18.56
CA HIS A 224 -0.62 -1.29 -19.57
C HIS A 224 -0.37 -2.80 -19.39
N HIS A 225 0.89 -3.23 -19.23
CA HIS A 225 1.21 -4.63 -18.98
C HIS A 225 0.65 -5.13 -17.64
N ILE A 226 0.65 -4.31 -16.58
CA ILE A 226 0.01 -4.64 -15.30
C ILE A 226 -1.48 -4.91 -15.49
N LEU A 227 -2.19 -4.07 -16.22
CA LEU A 227 -3.62 -4.24 -16.47
C LEU A 227 -3.90 -5.52 -17.29
N LEU A 228 -3.08 -5.81 -18.30
CA LEU A 228 -3.19 -7.06 -19.07
C LEU A 228 -2.92 -8.30 -18.21
N ALA A 229 -1.87 -8.26 -17.38
CA ALA A 229 -1.53 -9.35 -16.47
C ALA A 229 -2.63 -9.58 -15.44
N HIS A 230 -3.14 -8.50 -14.84
CA HIS A 230 -4.28 -8.53 -13.93
C HIS A 230 -5.52 -9.17 -14.58
N GLY A 231 -5.94 -8.68 -15.75
CA GLY A 231 -7.10 -9.24 -16.46
C GLY A 231 -6.91 -10.73 -16.79
N SER A 232 -5.70 -11.12 -17.20
CA SER A 232 -5.33 -12.52 -17.48
C SER A 232 -5.40 -13.40 -16.22
N ILE A 233 -4.88 -12.91 -15.09
CA ILE A 233 -4.91 -13.61 -13.80
C ILE A 233 -6.34 -13.76 -13.28
N VAL A 234 -7.16 -12.72 -13.40
CA VAL A 234 -8.56 -12.78 -12.96
C VAL A 234 -9.36 -13.73 -13.83
N GLN A 235 -9.13 -13.73 -15.15
CA GLN A 235 -9.71 -14.71 -16.04
C GLN A 235 -9.30 -16.14 -15.63
N LEU A 236 -8.01 -16.39 -15.40
CA LEU A 236 -7.50 -17.68 -14.94
C LEU A 236 -8.17 -18.12 -13.63
N TYR A 237 -8.20 -17.24 -12.61
CA TYR A 237 -8.80 -17.52 -11.32
C TYR A 237 -10.28 -17.86 -11.44
N ARG A 238 -11.06 -17.05 -12.17
CA ARG A 238 -12.50 -17.26 -12.41
C ARG A 238 -12.78 -18.61 -13.07
N HIS A 239 -11.99 -19.00 -14.07
CA HIS A 239 -12.22 -20.22 -14.84
C HIS A 239 -11.82 -21.50 -14.09
N HIS A 240 -10.72 -21.46 -13.33
CA HIS A 240 -10.11 -22.68 -12.80
C HIS A 240 -10.24 -22.85 -11.29
N TYR A 241 -10.36 -21.75 -10.54
CA TYR A 241 -10.18 -21.74 -9.09
C TYR A 241 -11.40 -21.21 -8.33
N GLN A 242 -12.02 -20.11 -8.77
CA GLN A 242 -13.06 -19.40 -8.00
C GLN A 242 -14.26 -20.28 -7.65
N GLY A 243 -14.73 -21.13 -8.56
CA GLY A 243 -15.84 -22.05 -8.28
C GLY A 243 -15.54 -23.06 -7.16
N LYS A 244 -14.27 -23.46 -6.99
CA LYS A 244 -13.83 -24.42 -5.98
C LYS A 244 -13.43 -23.73 -4.68
N GLN A 245 -12.65 -22.66 -4.79
CA GLN A 245 -12.04 -21.95 -3.67
C GLN A 245 -12.96 -20.89 -3.07
N ARG A 246 -13.97 -20.44 -3.82
CA ARG A 246 -14.98 -19.45 -3.40
C ARG A 246 -14.39 -18.12 -2.92
N GLY A 247 -13.13 -17.82 -3.27
CA GLY A 247 -12.51 -16.55 -2.95
C GLY A 247 -12.85 -15.44 -3.94
N VAL A 248 -12.44 -14.22 -3.60
CA VAL A 248 -12.58 -13.00 -4.42
C VAL A 248 -11.21 -12.49 -4.87
N ILE A 249 -11.18 -11.81 -6.01
CA ILE A 249 -9.94 -11.27 -6.57
C ILE A 249 -10.08 -9.81 -7.04
N GLY A 250 -9.05 -9.01 -6.82
CA GLY A 250 -9.03 -7.58 -7.15
C GLY A 250 -7.64 -7.01 -7.37
N MET A 251 -7.58 -5.68 -7.41
CA MET A 251 -6.36 -4.88 -7.52
C MET A 251 -6.43 -3.75 -6.50
N THR A 252 -5.27 -3.28 -6.03
CA THR A 252 -5.20 -2.10 -5.17
C THR A 252 -4.69 -0.89 -5.94
N LEU A 253 -5.31 0.27 -5.70
CA LEU A 253 -4.95 1.55 -6.30
C LEU A 253 -4.64 2.56 -5.20
N TYR A 254 -3.60 3.36 -5.41
CA TYR A 254 -3.35 4.53 -4.57
C TYR A 254 -4.24 5.69 -5.01
N ALA A 255 -4.93 6.31 -4.07
CA ALA A 255 -5.80 7.45 -4.31
C ALA A 255 -5.28 8.67 -3.53
N PHE A 256 -4.69 9.63 -4.25
CA PHE A 256 -4.36 10.93 -3.68
C PHE A 256 -5.64 11.74 -3.42
N GLY A 257 -5.68 12.43 -2.27
CA GLY A 257 -6.71 13.43 -1.99
C GLY A 257 -6.42 14.72 -2.74
N PHE A 258 -6.71 14.80 -4.04
CA PHE A 258 -6.43 16.03 -4.79
C PHE A 258 -7.41 17.16 -4.45
N VAL A 259 -6.86 18.33 -4.13
CA VAL A 259 -7.63 19.57 -3.87
C VAL A 259 -7.07 20.73 -4.69
N PRO A 260 -7.88 21.74 -5.03
CA PRO A 260 -7.40 22.84 -5.86
C PRO A 260 -6.48 23.75 -5.03
N TYR A 261 -5.37 24.19 -5.63
CA TYR A 261 -4.40 25.07 -4.95
C TYR A 261 -5.00 26.45 -4.62
N THR A 262 -5.89 26.94 -5.48
CA THR A 262 -6.73 28.12 -5.26
C THR A 262 -8.18 27.82 -5.61
N ASN A 263 -9.12 28.69 -5.22
CA ASN A 263 -10.54 28.56 -5.62
C ASN A 263 -10.81 28.91 -7.10
N SER A 264 -9.78 28.98 -7.95
CA SER A 264 -9.96 29.27 -9.37
C SER A 264 -10.61 28.08 -10.10
N THR A 265 -11.41 28.38 -11.13
CA THR A 265 -12.01 27.34 -11.98
C THR A 265 -10.96 26.52 -12.71
N ALA A 266 -9.78 27.10 -12.97
CA ALA A 266 -8.64 26.43 -13.59
C ALA A 266 -8.08 25.33 -12.67
N ASP A 267 -7.81 25.64 -11.39
CA ASP A 267 -7.29 24.66 -10.43
C ASP A 267 -8.32 23.55 -10.13
N VAL A 268 -9.62 23.89 -10.09
CA VAL A 268 -10.69 22.88 -9.98
C VAL A 268 -10.70 21.94 -11.18
N ALA A 269 -10.52 22.45 -12.39
CA ALA A 269 -10.40 21.63 -13.59
C ALA A 269 -9.09 20.80 -13.59
N ALA A 270 -8.01 21.34 -13.02
CA ALA A 270 -6.74 20.65 -12.87
C ALA A 270 -6.84 19.45 -11.91
N VAL A 271 -7.57 19.60 -10.80
CA VAL A 271 -7.88 18.48 -9.89
C VAL A 271 -8.58 17.35 -10.62
N LYS A 272 -9.57 17.65 -11.47
CA LYS A 272 -10.25 16.61 -12.28
C LYS A 272 -9.25 15.87 -13.17
N ARG A 273 -8.37 16.59 -13.88
CA ARG A 273 -7.34 15.96 -14.72
C ARG A 273 -6.36 15.11 -13.90
N ALA A 274 -5.91 15.60 -12.74
CA ALA A 274 -5.05 14.84 -11.83
C ALA A 274 -5.72 13.55 -11.36
N LYS A 275 -6.99 13.59 -10.96
CA LYS A 275 -7.77 12.38 -10.62
C LYS A 275 -7.83 11.41 -11.80
N GLU A 276 -8.07 11.87 -13.03
CA GLU A 276 -8.08 11.02 -14.22
C GLU A 276 -6.70 10.42 -14.52
N PHE A 277 -5.60 11.15 -14.34
CA PHE A 277 -4.24 10.70 -14.61
C PHE A 277 -3.64 9.76 -13.56
N PHE A 278 -4.03 9.87 -12.29
CA PHE A 278 -3.48 9.04 -11.22
C PHE A 278 -4.42 7.93 -10.78
N LEU A 279 -5.72 8.19 -10.67
CA LEU A 279 -6.70 7.18 -10.27
C LEU A 279 -7.38 6.57 -11.51
N GLY A 280 -7.89 7.42 -12.40
CA GLY A 280 -8.59 7.00 -13.62
C GLY A 280 -7.72 6.20 -14.59
N TRP A 281 -6.39 6.38 -14.53
CA TRP A 281 -5.43 5.66 -15.37
C TRP A 281 -5.51 4.15 -15.21
N ALA A 282 -5.80 3.66 -14.00
CA ALA A 282 -6.09 2.25 -13.73
C ALA A 282 -7.61 1.97 -13.60
N ALA A 283 -8.36 2.86 -12.94
CA ALA A 283 -9.79 2.63 -12.66
C ALA A 283 -10.65 2.64 -13.94
N ASN A 284 -10.37 3.51 -14.92
CA ASN A 284 -11.16 3.54 -16.16
C ASN A 284 -11.00 2.27 -16.98
N PRO A 285 -9.79 1.73 -17.24
CA PRO A 285 -9.65 0.45 -17.92
C PRO A 285 -10.42 -0.67 -17.22
N LEU A 286 -10.37 -0.73 -15.89
CA LEU A 286 -11.07 -1.75 -15.11
C LEU A 286 -12.60 -1.63 -15.23
N VAL A 287 -13.16 -0.42 -15.22
CA VAL A 287 -14.63 -0.23 -15.24
C VAL A 287 -15.18 -0.16 -16.67
N TYR A 288 -14.49 0.56 -17.55
CA TYR A 288 -14.97 0.93 -18.88
C TYR A 288 -14.30 0.17 -20.01
N GLY A 289 -13.13 -0.44 -19.76
CA GLY A 289 -12.35 -1.17 -20.76
C GLY A 289 -11.38 -0.30 -21.56
N ASP A 290 -11.17 0.96 -21.17
CA ASP A 290 -10.30 1.89 -21.88
C ASP A 290 -9.81 3.02 -20.98
N TYR A 291 -8.74 3.72 -21.40
CA TYR A 291 -8.16 4.84 -20.66
C TYR A 291 -9.02 6.12 -20.70
N PRO A 292 -8.83 7.06 -19.74
CA PRO A 292 -9.52 8.36 -19.77
C PRO A 292 -9.21 9.16 -21.06
N GLU A 293 -10.23 9.83 -21.61
CA GLU A 293 -10.10 10.62 -22.84
C GLU A 293 -9.07 11.75 -22.72
N VAL A 294 -8.93 12.36 -21.54
CA VAL A 294 -7.91 13.39 -21.29
C VAL A 294 -6.50 12.82 -21.42
N MET A 295 -6.27 11.58 -20.99
CA MET A 295 -4.97 10.93 -21.13
C MET A 295 -4.67 10.62 -22.59
N LYS A 296 -5.62 10.02 -23.31
CA LYS A 296 -5.46 9.73 -24.75
C LYS A 296 -5.12 10.99 -25.54
N ARG A 297 -5.81 12.10 -25.25
CA ARG A 297 -5.56 13.38 -25.90
C ARG A 297 -4.19 13.95 -25.56
N ASN A 298 -3.83 14.00 -24.28
CA ASN A 298 -2.63 14.69 -23.82
C ASN A 298 -1.35 13.87 -24.09
N VAL A 299 -1.40 12.56 -23.83
CA VAL A 299 -0.26 11.64 -23.98
C VAL A 299 -0.07 11.25 -25.45
N GLY A 300 -1.17 11.04 -26.17
CA GLY A 300 -1.17 10.66 -27.58
C GLY A 300 -0.61 9.25 -27.81
N SER A 301 0.21 9.10 -28.85
CA SER A 301 0.78 7.81 -29.28
C SER A 301 1.67 7.09 -28.25
N ARG A 302 2.12 7.78 -27.20
CA ARG A 302 2.90 7.17 -26.11
C ARG A 302 2.04 6.34 -25.15
N LEU A 303 0.73 6.57 -25.12
CA LEU A 303 -0.22 5.75 -24.37
C LEU A 303 -0.61 4.54 -25.23
N PRO A 304 -0.33 3.30 -24.79
CA PRO A 304 -0.77 2.11 -25.51
C PRO A 304 -2.29 2.08 -25.66
N SER A 305 -2.77 1.47 -26.74
CA SER A 305 -4.20 1.25 -26.98
C SER A 305 -4.55 -0.20 -26.72
N PHE A 306 -5.67 -0.45 -26.06
CA PHE A 306 -6.19 -1.81 -25.93
C PHE A 306 -6.79 -2.27 -27.26
N THR A 307 -6.46 -3.49 -27.66
CA THR A 307 -7.25 -4.22 -28.68
C THR A 307 -8.66 -4.51 -28.14
N SER A 308 -9.56 -4.94 -29.02
CA SER A 308 -10.92 -5.33 -28.59
C SER A 308 -10.92 -6.49 -27.60
N GLU A 309 -9.99 -7.43 -27.76
CA GLU A 309 -9.80 -8.59 -26.90
C GLU A 309 -9.24 -8.18 -25.53
N GLU A 310 -8.23 -7.31 -25.51
CA GLU A 310 -7.64 -6.82 -24.27
C GLU A 310 -8.60 -5.93 -23.48
N SER A 311 -9.36 -5.06 -24.17
CA SER A 311 -10.40 -4.25 -23.55
C SER A 311 -11.44 -5.14 -22.84
N LYS A 312 -11.87 -6.23 -23.48
CA LYS A 312 -12.78 -7.21 -22.86
C LYS A 312 -12.14 -7.98 -21.72
N LEU A 313 -10.83 -8.24 -21.78
CA LEU A 313 -10.08 -8.94 -20.75
C LEU A 313 -9.99 -8.11 -19.46
N VAL A 314 -9.73 -6.80 -19.57
CA VAL A 314 -9.53 -5.89 -18.43
C VAL A 314 -10.86 -5.36 -17.88
N LYS A 315 -11.85 -5.12 -18.75
CA LYS A 315 -13.15 -4.59 -18.32
C LYS A 315 -13.87 -5.57 -17.38
N GLY A 316 -14.16 -5.11 -16.17
CA GLY A 316 -14.85 -5.89 -15.14
C GLY A 316 -13.99 -7.01 -14.54
N SER A 317 -12.67 -6.95 -14.70
CA SER A 317 -11.75 -7.97 -14.18
C SER A 317 -11.50 -7.85 -12.68
N PHE A 318 -12.52 -7.58 -11.86
CA PHE A 318 -12.37 -7.51 -10.41
C PHE A 318 -13.67 -7.88 -9.71
N ASP A 319 -13.57 -8.42 -8.50
CA ASP A 319 -14.69 -8.64 -7.57
C ASP A 319 -14.74 -7.52 -6.51
N PHE A 320 -13.61 -6.88 -6.24
CA PHE A 320 -13.45 -5.72 -5.37
C PHE A 320 -12.29 -4.83 -5.85
N LEU A 321 -12.23 -3.59 -5.38
CA LEU A 321 -11.04 -2.73 -5.50
C LEU A 321 -10.49 -2.37 -4.12
N GLY A 322 -9.18 -2.51 -3.96
CA GLY A 322 -8.44 -2.00 -2.81
C GLY A 322 -8.08 -0.53 -3.02
N LEU A 323 -8.20 0.28 -1.97
CA LEU A 323 -7.78 1.67 -1.96
C LEU A 323 -6.69 1.89 -0.93
N ILE A 324 -5.69 2.66 -1.32
CA ILE A 324 -4.64 3.15 -0.44
C ILE A 324 -4.71 4.66 -0.43
N HIS A 325 -4.71 5.25 0.75
CA HIS A 325 -4.74 6.70 0.90
C HIS A 325 -4.05 7.10 2.19
N TYR A 326 -3.17 8.10 2.08
CA TYR A 326 -2.48 8.68 3.23
C TYR A 326 -2.64 10.19 3.34
N MET A 327 -2.61 10.88 2.20
CA MET A 327 -2.42 12.32 2.16
C MET A 327 -3.28 13.04 1.11
N GLN A 328 -3.53 14.31 1.39
CA GLN A 328 -4.09 15.29 0.48
C GLN A 328 -2.97 16.02 -0.27
N MET A 329 -3.23 16.43 -1.52
CA MET A 329 -2.24 17.10 -2.37
C MET A 329 -2.87 18.26 -3.14
N PRO A 330 -2.43 19.51 -2.93
CA PRO A 330 -2.89 20.65 -3.70
C PRO A 330 -2.45 20.56 -5.16
N VAL A 331 -3.33 20.94 -6.09
CA VAL A 331 -3.10 20.89 -7.54
C VAL A 331 -3.34 22.25 -8.16
N ARG A 332 -2.36 22.72 -8.93
CA ARG A 332 -2.40 23.97 -9.68
C ARG A 332 -2.48 23.70 -11.18
N ASP A 333 -3.28 24.47 -11.89
CA ASP A 333 -3.36 24.42 -13.36
C ASP A 333 -2.00 24.78 -14.00
N ASN A 334 -1.55 23.99 -14.97
CA ASN A 334 -0.28 24.21 -15.67
C ASN A 334 -0.35 23.78 -17.15
N PRO A 335 -1.17 24.42 -17.99
CA PRO A 335 -1.39 24.01 -19.37
C PRO A 335 -0.16 24.18 -20.25
N SER A 336 0.79 25.05 -19.89
CA SER A 336 2.04 25.24 -20.63
C SER A 336 2.93 23.99 -20.63
N SER A 337 2.80 23.11 -19.64
CA SER A 337 3.51 21.82 -19.63
C SER A 337 3.15 20.93 -20.82
N LEU A 338 1.95 21.08 -21.38
CA LEU A 338 1.52 20.34 -22.58
C LEU A 338 2.17 20.85 -23.87
N ASN A 339 2.81 22.03 -23.85
CA ASN A 339 3.51 22.60 -25.00
C ASN A 339 4.99 22.17 -25.05
N LEU A 340 5.47 21.42 -24.06
CA LEU A 340 6.84 20.90 -24.05
C LEU A 340 7.00 19.81 -25.11
N GLU A 341 8.13 19.83 -25.83
CA GLU A 341 8.47 18.79 -26.81
C GLU A 341 8.68 17.43 -26.15
N LEU A 342 9.32 17.45 -24.97
CA LEU A 342 9.60 16.27 -24.15
C LEU A 342 8.77 16.36 -22.85
N ARG A 343 8.03 15.29 -22.52
CA ARG A 343 7.09 15.24 -21.38
C ARG A 343 7.15 13.91 -20.65
N ASP A 344 7.08 13.93 -19.33
CA ASP A 344 6.85 12.79 -18.45
C ASP A 344 5.36 12.66 -18.09
N LEU A 345 5.01 11.73 -17.18
CA LEU A 345 3.63 11.56 -16.71
C LEU A 345 3.09 12.84 -16.10
N ASN A 346 3.90 13.55 -15.30
CA ASN A 346 3.46 14.75 -14.59
C ASN A 346 3.18 15.91 -15.56
N ALA A 347 4.04 16.13 -16.54
CA ALA A 347 3.82 17.15 -17.57
C ALA A 347 2.56 16.83 -18.40
N ASP A 348 2.28 15.55 -18.66
CA ASP A 348 1.09 15.15 -19.44
C ASP A 348 -0.25 15.41 -18.73
N VAL A 349 -0.25 15.58 -17.41
CA VAL A 349 -1.45 15.99 -16.66
C VAL A 349 -1.92 17.40 -17.07
N GLY A 350 -0.99 18.26 -17.49
CA GLY A 350 -1.26 19.68 -17.68
C GLY A 350 -1.53 20.41 -16.36
N ALA A 351 -0.98 19.89 -15.26
CA ALA A 351 -1.17 20.41 -13.90
C ALA A 351 0.08 20.16 -13.06
N GLN A 352 0.27 20.96 -12.03
CA GLN A 352 1.35 20.82 -11.07
C GLN A 352 0.77 20.35 -9.73
N MET A 353 1.25 19.22 -9.25
CA MET A 353 0.99 18.74 -7.90
C MET A 353 1.98 19.38 -6.93
N MET A 354 1.46 19.94 -5.84
CA MET A 354 2.26 20.58 -4.82
C MET A 354 2.56 19.56 -3.72
N VAL A 355 3.82 19.18 -3.61
CA VAL A 355 4.28 18.22 -2.61
C VAL A 355 4.99 18.99 -1.50
N ASP A 356 4.49 18.84 -0.26
CA ASP A 356 5.22 19.26 0.92
C ASP A 356 6.22 18.17 1.31
N GLN A 357 7.51 18.43 1.05
CA GLN A 357 8.59 17.46 1.30
C GLN A 357 8.78 17.18 2.79
N GLU A 358 8.40 18.11 3.68
CA GLU A 358 8.54 17.90 5.13
C GLU A 358 7.61 16.79 5.63
N SER A 359 6.44 16.62 5.00
CA SER A 359 5.45 15.62 5.35
C SER A 359 6.00 14.18 5.38
N PHE A 360 6.99 13.85 4.54
CA PHE A 360 7.64 12.53 4.55
C PHE A 360 8.56 12.28 5.75
N SER A 361 8.85 13.32 6.55
CA SER A 361 9.73 13.25 7.74
C SER A 361 9.00 13.54 9.05
N VAL A 362 7.86 14.23 9.00
CA VAL A 362 7.09 14.64 10.20
C VAL A 362 5.69 14.04 10.26
N GLY A 363 5.23 13.39 9.21
CA GLY A 363 3.88 12.84 9.09
C GLY A 363 2.99 13.66 8.16
N PHE A 364 1.91 13.05 7.67
CA PHE A 364 1.02 13.69 6.71
C PHE A 364 -0.03 14.57 7.41
N PRO A 365 -0.51 15.65 6.75
CA PRO A 365 -1.66 16.40 7.23
C PRO A 365 -2.91 15.51 7.38
N VAL A 366 -3.53 15.56 8.57
CA VAL A 366 -4.73 14.76 8.88
C VAL A 366 -5.94 15.34 8.16
N THR A 367 -6.37 14.69 7.07
CA THR A 367 -7.39 15.21 6.16
C THR A 367 -8.47 14.16 5.82
N PRO A 368 -9.23 13.69 6.82
CA PRO A 368 -10.19 12.58 6.66
C PRO A 368 -11.28 12.85 5.61
N GLY A 369 -11.63 14.12 5.36
CA GLY A 369 -12.56 14.50 4.29
C GLY A 369 -12.11 14.05 2.90
N ALA A 370 -10.79 13.98 2.64
CA ALA A 370 -10.24 13.50 1.38
C ALA A 370 -10.56 12.01 1.13
N MET A 371 -10.56 11.19 2.18
CA MET A 371 -11.01 9.80 2.08
C MET A 371 -12.49 9.73 1.67
N GLY A 372 -13.34 10.57 2.28
CA GLY A 372 -14.75 10.66 1.91
C GLY A 372 -14.97 11.03 0.44
N ASP A 373 -14.22 12.03 -0.06
CA ASP A 373 -14.29 12.44 -1.47
C ASP A 373 -13.86 11.32 -2.43
N ILE A 374 -12.78 10.59 -2.10
CA ILE A 374 -12.31 9.44 -2.89
C ILE A 374 -13.38 8.34 -2.95
N LEU A 375 -13.98 8.00 -1.81
CA LEU A 375 -15.03 6.97 -1.75
C LEU A 375 -16.28 7.40 -2.53
N GLN A 376 -16.64 8.68 -2.46
CA GLN A 376 -17.73 9.25 -3.21
C GLN A 376 -17.46 9.26 -4.74
N ASP A 377 -16.22 9.47 -5.16
CA ASP A 377 -15.83 9.33 -6.57
C ASP A 377 -16.07 7.89 -7.06
N PHE A 378 -15.69 6.86 -6.30
CA PHE A 378 -15.99 5.48 -6.68
C PHE A 378 -17.47 5.15 -6.74
N LYS A 379 -18.24 5.68 -5.78
CA LYS A 379 -19.69 5.53 -5.77
C LYS A 379 -20.34 6.13 -7.02
N THR A 380 -19.90 7.32 -7.44
CA THR A 380 -20.56 8.10 -8.50
C THR A 380 -20.00 7.87 -9.89
N LEU A 381 -18.69 7.65 -10.01
CA LEU A 381 -17.97 7.57 -11.28
C LEU A 381 -17.56 6.16 -11.66
N TYR A 382 -17.58 5.19 -10.73
CA TYR A 382 -17.08 3.83 -10.99
C TYR A 382 -18.08 2.73 -10.61
N GLY A 383 -19.35 3.09 -10.39
CA GLY A 383 -20.43 2.12 -10.18
C GLY A 383 -20.54 1.56 -8.76
N ASN A 384 -19.88 2.18 -7.77
CA ASN A 384 -19.91 1.78 -6.36
C ASN A 384 -19.51 0.31 -6.10
N PRO A 385 -18.38 -0.17 -6.64
CA PRO A 385 -17.94 -1.55 -6.44
C PRO A 385 -17.63 -1.81 -4.97
N PRO A 386 -17.51 -3.08 -4.52
CA PRO A 386 -16.98 -3.37 -3.19
C PRO A 386 -15.57 -2.77 -3.03
N LEU A 387 -15.40 -1.94 -2.01
CA LEU A 387 -14.13 -1.27 -1.71
C LEU A 387 -13.55 -1.78 -0.39
N TYR A 388 -12.23 -1.93 -0.34
CA TYR A 388 -11.50 -2.15 0.91
C TYR A 388 -10.43 -1.07 1.04
N ILE A 389 -10.35 -0.42 2.19
CA ILE A 389 -9.20 0.46 2.49
C ILE A 389 -8.05 -0.47 2.86
N HIS A 390 -7.18 -0.80 1.90
CA HIS A 390 -6.12 -1.78 2.09
C HIS A 390 -4.92 -1.21 2.84
N GLU A 391 -4.69 0.10 2.75
CA GLU A 391 -3.68 0.78 3.55
C GLU A 391 -4.15 2.21 3.86
N ASN A 392 -4.07 2.56 5.13
CA ASN A 392 -4.25 3.90 5.67
C ASN A 392 -3.50 3.95 7.01
N GLY A 393 -2.80 5.03 7.29
CA GLY A 393 -1.99 5.13 8.50
C GLY A 393 -1.22 6.44 8.59
N GLN A 394 -0.45 6.60 9.65
CA GLN A 394 0.33 7.82 9.87
C GLN A 394 1.80 7.48 10.09
N LEU A 395 2.65 8.18 9.35
CA LEU A 395 4.10 8.12 9.52
C LEU A 395 4.50 8.86 10.79
N GLU A 396 5.38 8.25 11.58
CA GLU A 396 6.09 8.92 12.66
C GLU A 396 7.58 8.59 12.62
N ARG A 397 8.38 9.43 13.27
CA ARG A 397 9.80 9.13 13.47
C ARG A 397 9.95 7.92 14.39
N ARG A 398 10.84 7.00 14.04
CA ARG A 398 10.99 5.76 14.80
C ARG A 398 11.53 5.98 16.21
N ASN A 399 12.40 6.96 16.41
CA ASN A 399 12.93 7.34 17.72
C ASN A 399 11.93 8.16 18.57
N ALA A 400 10.68 8.28 18.15
CA ALA A 400 9.63 8.88 18.96
C ALA A 400 9.28 7.98 20.15
N THR A 401 8.51 8.53 21.08
CA THR A 401 7.97 7.77 22.21
C THR A 401 6.95 6.72 21.73
N LEU A 402 6.80 5.62 22.47
CA LEU A 402 5.69 4.67 22.28
C LEU A 402 4.29 5.33 22.45
N LYS A 403 4.23 6.58 22.92
CA LYS A 403 3.01 7.41 23.00
C LYS A 403 2.74 8.14 21.67
N ASP A 404 2.35 7.39 20.64
CA ASP A 404 2.05 7.87 19.30
C ASP A 404 0.63 8.46 19.15
N THR A 405 0.38 9.56 19.89
CA THR A 405 -0.96 10.21 19.91
C THR A 405 -1.39 10.72 18.55
N GLY A 406 -0.46 11.13 17.69
CA GLY A 406 -0.74 11.57 16.32
C GLY A 406 -1.34 10.45 15.48
N ARG A 407 -0.79 9.24 15.57
CA ARG A 407 -1.36 8.04 14.93
C ARG A 407 -2.73 7.69 15.48
N VAL A 408 -2.95 7.77 16.80
CA VAL A 408 -4.29 7.55 17.40
C VAL A 408 -5.33 8.52 16.83
N GLU A 409 -5.01 9.81 16.78
CA GLU A 409 -5.91 10.82 16.25
C GLU A 409 -6.20 10.60 14.76
N TYR A 410 -5.17 10.27 13.97
CA TYR A 410 -5.30 9.94 12.56
C TYR A 410 -6.28 8.78 12.36
N LEU A 411 -6.05 7.64 13.03
CA LEU A 411 -6.89 6.45 12.87
C LEU A 411 -8.33 6.72 13.28
N ARG A 412 -8.54 7.40 14.41
CA ARG A 412 -9.86 7.78 14.89
C ARG A 412 -10.62 8.59 13.84
N LEU A 413 -9.97 9.57 13.22
CA LEU A 413 -10.61 10.46 12.25
C LEU A 413 -10.88 9.77 10.90
N TYR A 414 -9.94 8.98 10.38
CA TYR A 414 -10.11 8.30 9.09
C TYR A 414 -11.09 7.13 9.16
N ILE A 415 -11.07 6.32 10.22
CA ILE A 415 -12.07 5.25 10.43
C ILE A 415 -13.48 5.87 10.56
N GLY A 416 -13.61 7.00 11.26
CA GLY A 416 -14.87 7.75 11.33
C GLY A 416 -15.35 8.24 9.96
N ALA A 417 -14.47 8.80 9.13
CA ALA A 417 -14.84 9.23 7.77
C ALA A 417 -15.24 8.07 6.86
N VAL A 418 -14.65 6.88 7.02
CA VAL A 418 -15.10 5.66 6.33
C VAL A 418 -16.50 5.28 6.78
N LEU A 419 -16.79 5.31 8.09
CA LEU A 419 -18.13 5.05 8.62
C LEU A 419 -19.17 6.02 8.03
N ASP A 420 -18.87 7.31 8.00
CA ASP A 420 -19.78 8.31 7.43
C ASP A 420 -19.99 8.11 5.93
N SER A 421 -18.94 7.69 5.20
CA SER A 421 -19.05 7.33 3.79
C SER A 421 -19.96 6.11 3.56
N ILE A 422 -19.88 5.10 4.43
CA ILE A 422 -20.76 3.92 4.42
C ILE A 422 -22.21 4.34 4.69
N ARG A 423 -22.45 5.18 5.71
CA ARG A 423 -23.77 5.75 6.02
C ARG A 423 -24.35 6.54 4.84
N ASN A 424 -23.47 7.18 4.06
CA ASN A 424 -23.81 7.87 2.82
C ASN A 424 -23.92 6.94 1.60
N GLY A 425 -23.84 5.62 1.76
CA GLY A 425 -24.09 4.62 0.73
C GLY A 425 -22.87 4.21 -0.11
N CYS A 426 -21.65 4.55 0.32
CA CYS A 426 -20.44 4.00 -0.29
C CYS A 426 -20.29 2.51 0.09
N ASN A 427 -19.91 1.67 -0.87
CA ASN A 427 -19.87 0.22 -0.71
C ASN A 427 -18.53 -0.28 -0.10
N VAL A 428 -18.15 0.24 1.06
CA VAL A 428 -16.89 -0.14 1.74
C VAL A 428 -17.11 -1.38 2.61
N LYS A 429 -16.16 -2.32 2.55
CA LYS A 429 -16.24 -3.66 3.17
C LYS A 429 -15.16 -3.95 4.20
N GLY A 430 -14.08 -3.17 4.21
CA GLY A 430 -13.08 -3.31 5.25
C GLY A 430 -12.08 -2.16 5.30
N TYR A 431 -11.33 -2.13 6.40
CA TYR A 431 -10.30 -1.15 6.70
C TYR A 431 -9.06 -1.85 7.27
N PHE A 432 -7.92 -1.61 6.65
CA PHE A 432 -6.64 -2.20 7.00
C PHE A 432 -5.66 -1.10 7.40
N MET A 433 -5.23 -1.17 8.65
CA MET A 433 -4.20 -0.28 9.17
C MET A 433 -2.85 -0.61 8.54
N TRP A 434 -2.21 0.39 7.93
CA TRP A 434 -0.80 0.33 7.59
C TRP A 434 0.02 1.05 8.68
N SER A 435 0.83 0.37 9.47
CA SER A 435 1.21 -1.06 9.40
C SER A 435 1.06 -1.76 10.75
N LEU A 436 1.10 -3.09 10.74
CA LEU A 436 1.12 -3.86 11.99
C LEU A 436 2.38 -3.56 12.81
N LEU A 437 3.55 -3.66 12.17
CA LEU A 437 4.88 -3.47 12.77
C LEU A 437 5.54 -2.24 12.18
N ASP A 438 6.49 -1.63 12.89
CA ASP A 438 7.45 -0.73 12.25
C ASP A 438 8.29 -1.58 11.31
N VAL A 439 8.10 -1.39 10.01
CA VAL A 439 8.71 -2.22 8.96
C VAL A 439 9.96 -1.54 8.39
N PHE A 440 10.62 -2.18 7.43
CA PHE A 440 11.53 -1.48 6.55
C PHE A 440 10.73 -0.58 5.59
N GLU A 441 10.73 0.73 5.81
CA GLU A 441 9.94 1.74 5.08
C GLU A 441 10.56 2.14 3.74
N LEU A 442 11.22 1.18 3.06
CA LEU A 442 11.75 1.31 1.72
C LEU A 442 12.66 2.54 1.58
N LEU A 443 12.14 3.65 1.03
CA LEU A 443 12.87 4.89 0.81
C LEU A 443 13.26 5.60 2.12
N GLY A 444 12.47 5.41 3.18
CA GLY A 444 12.77 5.91 4.52
C GLY A 444 13.70 5.00 5.31
N GLY A 445 14.03 3.81 4.77
CA GLY A 445 14.75 2.77 5.48
C GLY A 445 14.11 2.48 6.84
N PHE A 446 14.84 2.76 7.91
CA PHE A 446 14.38 2.55 9.29
C PHE A 446 14.25 3.86 10.10
N GLN A 447 14.28 5.02 9.44
CA GLN A 447 14.22 6.33 10.11
C GLN A 447 12.82 6.69 10.61
N THR A 448 11.81 6.20 9.91
CA THR A 448 10.39 6.40 10.18
C THR A 448 9.68 5.06 10.32
N GLY A 449 8.46 5.05 10.84
CA GLY A 449 7.64 3.85 10.93
C GLY A 449 6.15 4.16 10.97
N PHE A 450 5.36 3.27 10.39
CA PHE A 450 3.90 3.30 10.42
C PHE A 450 3.27 2.35 11.45
N GLY A 451 4.10 1.55 12.13
CA GLY A 451 3.65 0.39 12.90
C GLY A 451 2.83 0.72 14.12
N LEU A 452 1.83 -0.12 14.39
CA LEU A 452 1.18 -0.22 15.71
C LEU A 452 2.16 -0.76 16.76
N TYR A 453 3.09 -1.63 16.37
CA TYR A 453 4.16 -2.13 17.21
C TYR A 453 5.51 -1.55 16.79
N TYR A 454 6.23 -0.96 17.74
CA TYR A 454 7.65 -0.64 17.57
C TYR A 454 8.47 -1.94 17.57
N VAL A 455 9.38 -2.07 16.61
CA VAL A 455 10.39 -3.14 16.62
C VAL A 455 11.70 -2.55 17.07
N ASP A 456 12.35 -3.12 18.08
CA ASP A 456 13.66 -2.66 18.53
C ASP A 456 14.77 -3.25 17.66
N LEU A 457 15.42 -2.43 16.80
CA LEU A 457 16.52 -2.92 15.97
C LEU A 457 17.84 -3.08 16.73
N ASP A 458 17.97 -2.44 17.89
CA ASP A 458 19.18 -2.55 18.71
C ASP A 458 19.13 -3.82 19.57
N ASP A 459 17.94 -4.41 19.74
CA ASP A 459 17.76 -5.74 20.34
C ASP A 459 18.01 -6.83 19.28
N PRO A 460 19.00 -7.72 19.45
CA PRO A 460 19.22 -8.84 18.53
C PRO A 460 18.03 -9.80 18.41
N ASN A 461 17.07 -9.78 19.34
CA ASN A 461 15.82 -10.55 19.23
C ASN A 461 14.72 -9.83 18.42
N LEU A 462 14.96 -8.59 18.01
CA LEU A 462 14.01 -7.71 17.32
C LEU A 462 12.67 -7.64 18.05
N THR A 463 12.70 -7.35 19.35
CA THR A 463 11.50 -7.40 20.21
C THR A 463 10.44 -6.39 19.75
N ARG A 464 9.16 -6.83 19.77
CA ARG A 464 8.00 -5.99 19.45
C ARG A 464 7.41 -5.34 20.71
N TYR A 465 7.23 -4.02 20.68
CA TYR A 465 6.62 -3.24 21.76
C TYR A 465 5.34 -2.55 21.28
N PRO A 466 4.19 -2.74 21.95
CA PRO A 466 2.96 -2.07 21.56
C PRO A 466 3.10 -0.55 21.77
N LYS A 467 2.71 0.23 20.77
CA LYS A 467 2.51 1.67 20.92
C LYS A 467 1.11 1.97 21.47
N LEU A 468 0.86 3.24 21.81
CA LEU A 468 -0.46 3.70 22.26
C LEU A 468 -1.55 3.40 21.21
N SER A 469 -1.24 3.55 19.93
CA SER A 469 -2.13 3.20 18.82
C SER A 469 -2.51 1.72 18.79
N ALA A 470 -1.61 0.79 19.13
CA ALA A 470 -1.94 -0.63 19.25
C ALA A 470 -3.00 -0.88 20.34
N HIS A 471 -2.84 -0.23 21.49
CA HIS A 471 -3.81 -0.32 22.58
C HIS A 471 -5.16 0.29 22.21
N TRP A 472 -5.13 1.47 21.57
CA TRP A 472 -6.34 2.13 21.08
C TRP A 472 -7.09 1.27 20.06
N TYR A 473 -6.39 0.75 19.05
CA TYR A 473 -6.99 -0.06 18.00
C TYR A 473 -7.54 -1.36 18.58
N SER A 474 -6.82 -2.03 19.49
CA SER A 474 -7.33 -3.22 20.17
C SER A 474 -8.63 -2.95 20.96
N ARG A 475 -8.71 -1.83 21.68
CA ARG A 475 -9.95 -1.44 22.40
C ARG A 475 -11.11 -1.23 21.43
N PHE A 476 -10.87 -0.51 20.34
CA PHE A 476 -11.87 -0.30 19.28
C PHE A 476 -12.36 -1.63 18.70
N LEU A 477 -11.44 -2.52 18.32
CA LEU A 477 -11.76 -3.84 17.76
C LEU A 477 -12.54 -4.72 18.74
N LYS A 478 -12.32 -4.56 20.04
CA LYS A 478 -13.07 -5.24 21.11
C LYS A 478 -14.39 -4.56 21.49
N GLY A 479 -14.83 -3.58 20.70
CA GLY A 479 -16.16 -2.96 20.82
C GLY A 479 -16.23 -1.75 21.75
N ALA A 480 -15.09 -1.21 22.20
CA ALA A 480 -15.11 0.05 22.95
C ALA A 480 -15.59 1.19 22.04
N THR A 481 -16.46 2.04 22.58
CA THR A 481 -16.78 3.34 21.97
C THR A 481 -15.54 4.23 22.04
N VAL A 482 -15.15 4.78 20.90
CA VAL A 482 -14.06 5.76 20.78
C VAL A 482 -14.67 7.16 20.69
N GLY A 483 -14.25 8.07 21.59
CA GLY A 483 -14.73 9.45 21.69
C GLY A 483 -13.61 10.48 21.89
N SER A 484 -13.95 11.75 22.13
CA SER A 484 -12.98 12.87 22.18
C SER A 484 -11.96 12.78 23.33
N ALA A 485 -10.76 13.37 23.12
CA ALA A 485 -9.62 13.72 24.00
C ALA A 485 -9.16 12.78 25.16
N ASP A 486 -10.05 12.16 25.92
CA ASP A 486 -9.71 11.34 27.08
C ASP A 486 -9.12 9.97 26.70
N ASP A 487 -9.51 9.42 25.54
CA ASP A 487 -8.89 8.22 24.96
C ASP A 487 -7.49 8.49 24.39
N VAL A 488 -7.17 9.75 24.07
CA VAL A 488 -5.86 10.18 23.53
C VAL A 488 -4.84 10.38 24.65
N SER A 489 -5.29 10.61 25.90
CA SER A 489 -4.41 11.07 26.99
C SER A 489 -4.43 10.22 28.28
N ASN A 490 -5.55 9.60 28.69
CA ASN A 490 -5.66 9.08 30.06
C ASN A 490 -6.26 7.67 30.24
N GLY A 491 -6.78 6.99 29.22
CA GLY A 491 -7.41 5.66 29.39
C GLY A 491 -6.49 4.43 29.23
N ALA A 492 -5.31 4.58 28.63
CA ALA A 492 -4.43 3.44 28.30
C ALA A 492 -3.28 3.21 29.30
N PHE A 493 -3.04 4.16 30.22
CA PHE A 493 -1.85 4.14 31.07
C PHE A 493 -2.00 3.40 32.41
N GLU A 494 -3.23 3.24 32.94
CA GLU A 494 -3.42 2.61 34.25
C GLU A 494 -3.11 1.10 34.26
N LEU A 495 -3.13 0.42 33.11
CA LEU A 495 -2.69 -0.97 32.98
C LEU A 495 -1.19 -1.12 32.67
N ALA A 496 -0.53 -0.08 32.13
CA ALA A 496 0.89 -0.11 31.83
C ALA A 496 1.76 0.21 33.06
N ALA A 497 1.28 1.04 34.00
CA ALA A 497 2.03 1.42 35.19
C ALA A 497 2.28 0.27 36.17
N GLY A 498 1.52 -0.84 36.09
CA GLY A 498 1.68 -1.99 36.96
C GLY A 498 2.94 -2.83 36.73
N ASN A 499 3.59 -2.72 35.55
CA ASN A 499 4.70 -3.60 35.15
C ASN A 499 6.01 -2.88 34.77
N PHE A 500 6.08 -1.55 34.81
CA PHE A 500 7.23 -0.78 34.29
C PHE A 500 8.11 -0.09 35.35
N SER A 501 7.92 -0.36 36.65
CA SER A 501 8.70 0.28 37.72
C SER A 501 10.18 -0.13 37.82
N HIS A 502 10.72 -0.95 36.89
CA HIS A 502 12.11 -1.42 36.97
C HIS A 502 13.03 -1.14 35.78
N LEU A 503 12.57 -0.49 34.70
CA LEU A 503 13.41 -0.24 33.53
C LEU A 503 13.33 1.24 33.14
N ILE A 504 14.07 2.07 33.89
CA ILE A 504 14.86 3.23 33.44
C ILE A 504 15.57 3.71 34.72
N THR A 505 16.75 3.17 35.01
CA THR A 505 17.76 3.89 35.79
C THR A 505 18.99 4.06 34.92
N THR A 506 19.33 5.32 34.73
CA THR A 506 20.37 5.86 33.87
C THR A 506 21.75 5.40 34.32
N ARG A 507 22.49 4.67 33.47
CA ARG A 507 23.94 4.53 33.62
C ARG A 507 24.62 5.73 32.96
N SER A 508 25.08 6.65 33.80
CA SER A 508 26.00 7.74 33.42
C SER A 508 27.41 7.18 33.15
N PRO A 509 28.14 7.65 32.11
CA PRO A 509 29.50 7.20 31.86
C PRO A 509 30.50 7.97 32.75
N HIS A 510 31.20 7.24 33.62
CA HIS A 510 32.33 7.76 34.40
C HIS A 510 33.49 8.18 33.48
N ARG A 511 33.85 9.47 33.55
CA ARG A 511 35.17 10.00 33.14
C ARG A 511 36.28 9.31 33.93
N ARG A 512 37.27 8.73 33.24
CA ARG A 512 38.59 8.42 33.82
C ARG A 512 39.53 9.60 33.58
N SER A 513 39.99 10.20 34.67
CA SER A 513 41.16 11.06 34.74
C SER A 513 42.44 10.23 34.64
N THR A 514 43.35 10.60 33.76
CA THR A 514 44.74 10.12 33.76
C THR A 514 45.60 11.00 34.68
N SER A 515 46.18 10.39 35.71
CA SER A 515 47.38 10.87 36.40
C SER A 515 48.26 9.64 36.64
N GLY A 516 49.49 9.69 36.12
CA GLY A 516 50.47 8.60 36.19
C GLY A 516 51.31 8.59 34.93
#